data_AF-F4WEW7-F1
#
_entry.id   AF-F4WEW7-F1
#
_cell.length_a   1.000
_cell.length_b   1.000
_cell.length_c   1.000
_cell.angle_alpha   90.00
_cell.angle_beta   90.00
_cell.angle_gamma   90.00
#
_symmetry.space_group_name_H-M   'P 1'
#
loop_
_entity.id
_entity.type
_entity.pdbx_description
1 polymer ?
#
loop_
_entity_poly.entity_id
_entity_poly.type
_entity_poly.pdbx_seq_one_letter_code
_entity_poly.pdbx_strand_id
1 'polypeptide(L)'
;MLRKLTFELLPIVYRCRLANTLKHNIKREYNGISSSTLHAEANNTLHVDEQLQEIFKFKDTKISNWIIENKAHALCISYTESNKDNRQWILCTLASRYAVQHNDICQVAKKLVCTEPENERQMIVHERALKNILTPAYHWLFVIIGRLQHGVKFLVDLRTDVLQLISEMKDPDESITVQQLNHTLRDLLLLWFSVGFLHMERITWESSCDILQKVSDYEAIHPMRNWLDLKRRVGPYRRCYIFTHPSMPREPIVVLHTALCDVIPDSVKGIEEAETRILGSAKKYITFLEEDKSKIKAAIFYSIVSTQKGLQGIELGNYLIKEVVSEITTEFPAIRQLSSLSPIPNFKTWLFDKLKQANFHLRNGAVMWRINWMADPSPRGVANSCGIMVNYRYI
;
A
#
# COMPACT_ATOMS: atom_id res chain seq x y z
N MET A 1 51.97 -5.41 -23.10
CA MET A 1 50.75 -5.77 -23.86
C MET A 1 49.62 -4.81 -23.47
N LEU A 2 49.83 -3.50 -23.76
CA LEU A 2 48.85 -2.43 -23.54
C LEU A 2 47.93 -2.33 -24.77
N ARG A 3 46.61 -2.46 -24.58
CA ARG A 3 45.58 -1.95 -25.50
C ARG A 3 44.39 -1.46 -24.68
N LYS A 4 44.23 -0.13 -24.63
CA LYS A 4 43.13 0.63 -25.25
C LYS A 4 41.74 0.34 -24.67
N LEU A 5 41.33 1.18 -23.73
CA LEU A 5 39.94 1.61 -23.54
C LEU A 5 39.95 3.06 -23.05
N THR A 6 40.23 3.96 -23.99
CA THR A 6 39.86 5.36 -23.93
C THR A 6 38.37 5.44 -24.23
N PHE A 7 37.54 5.74 -23.23
CA PHE A 7 36.19 6.26 -23.46
C PHE A 7 36.16 7.72 -23.06
N GLU A 8 35.84 8.53 -24.06
CA GLU A 8 35.79 9.98 -24.04
C GLU A 8 34.74 10.48 -23.06
N LEU A 9 35.17 11.36 -22.16
CA LEU A 9 34.33 12.26 -21.39
C LEU A 9 33.72 13.30 -22.35
N LEU A 10 32.42 13.20 -22.63
CA LEU A 10 31.62 14.31 -23.16
C LEU A 10 30.79 14.95 -22.02
N PRO A 11 30.59 16.28 -22.02
CA PRO A 11 30.35 17.04 -20.80
C PRO A 11 28.87 17.32 -20.50
N ILE A 12 28.45 17.02 -19.26
CA ILE A 12 27.78 17.80 -18.18
C ILE A 12 26.87 19.03 -18.54
N VAL A 13 26.53 19.33 -19.79
CA VAL A 13 25.76 20.55 -20.14
C VAL A 13 24.23 20.33 -20.14
N TYR A 14 23.72 19.10 -20.00
CA TYR A 14 22.28 18.84 -20.10
C TYR A 14 21.46 19.02 -18.80
N ARG A 15 22.08 19.13 -17.61
CA ARG A 15 21.33 19.26 -16.33
C ARG A 15 20.84 20.68 -16.02
N CYS A 16 21.41 21.73 -16.62
CA CYS A 16 20.87 23.10 -16.46
C CYS A 16 19.62 23.39 -17.31
N ARG A 17 19.25 22.51 -18.26
CA ARG A 17 18.00 22.68 -19.02
C ARG A 17 16.76 22.27 -18.21
N LEU A 18 16.82 21.24 -17.36
CA LEU A 18 15.65 20.74 -16.62
C LEU A 18 15.04 21.77 -15.64
N ALA A 19 15.86 22.49 -14.87
CA ALA A 19 15.38 23.54 -13.98
C ALA A 19 14.71 24.72 -14.74
N ASN A 20 15.17 25.01 -15.96
CA ASN A 20 14.57 26.02 -16.82
C ASN A 20 13.34 25.52 -17.57
N THR A 21 13.24 24.21 -17.84
CA THR A 21 12.10 23.61 -18.55
C THR A 21 10.87 23.52 -17.65
N LEU A 22 11.06 23.23 -16.35
CA LEU A 22 10.01 23.33 -15.33
C LEU A 22 9.47 24.76 -15.17
N LYS A 23 10.35 25.78 -15.15
CA LYS A 23 9.93 27.19 -15.17
C LYS A 23 9.19 27.58 -16.45
N HIS A 24 9.50 26.96 -17.59
CA HIS A 24 8.91 27.31 -18.88
C HIS A 24 7.57 26.60 -19.15
N ASN A 25 7.38 25.38 -18.64
CA ASN A 25 6.14 24.61 -18.78
C ASN A 25 5.04 25.13 -17.85
N ILE A 26 5.37 25.56 -16.63
CA ILE A 26 4.42 26.25 -15.72
C ILE A 26 3.91 27.56 -16.37
N LYS A 27 4.72 28.21 -17.22
CA LYS A 27 4.31 29.46 -17.89
C LYS A 27 3.40 29.25 -19.11
N ARG A 28 3.31 28.04 -19.67
CA ARG A 28 2.55 27.77 -20.91
C ARG A 28 1.15 27.19 -20.68
N GLU A 29 0.88 26.57 -19.53
CA GLU A 29 -0.45 26.01 -19.22
C GLU A 29 -1.37 26.96 -18.43
N TYR A 30 -0.88 28.12 -17.97
CA TYR A 30 -1.59 29.01 -17.05
C TYR A 30 -2.06 30.35 -17.66
N ASN A 31 -2.45 30.38 -18.94
CA ASN A 31 -2.98 31.60 -19.57
C ASN A 31 -4.47 31.90 -19.23
N GLY A 32 -5.01 31.34 -18.14
CA GLY A 32 -6.43 31.50 -17.80
C GLY A 32 -6.80 31.50 -16.31
N ILE A 33 -5.84 31.62 -15.38
CA ILE A 33 -6.11 31.59 -13.93
C ILE A 33 -5.70 32.93 -13.29
N SER A 34 -6.55 33.44 -12.40
CA SER A 34 -6.40 34.72 -11.71
C SER A 34 -5.06 34.85 -10.97
N SER A 35 -4.41 36.00 -11.15
CA SER A 35 -3.07 36.36 -10.63
C SER A 35 -2.90 36.18 -9.10
N SER A 36 -3.96 36.35 -8.32
CA SER A 36 -3.90 36.24 -6.84
C SER A 36 -3.66 34.80 -6.35
N THR A 37 -4.18 33.79 -7.05
CA THR A 37 -4.05 32.38 -6.67
C THR A 37 -2.64 31.86 -6.98
N LEU A 38 -2.09 32.28 -8.12
CA LEU A 38 -0.73 31.94 -8.56
C LEU A 38 0.35 32.49 -7.61
N HIS A 39 0.15 33.70 -7.07
CA HIS A 39 1.09 34.29 -6.12
C HIS A 39 1.07 33.58 -4.76
N ALA A 40 -0.08 33.11 -4.29
CA ALA A 40 -0.18 32.33 -3.05
C ALA A 40 0.47 30.94 -3.18
N GLU A 41 0.29 30.26 -4.33
CA GLU A 41 0.88 28.95 -4.60
C GLU A 41 2.41 29.01 -4.78
N ALA A 42 2.91 30.03 -5.47
CA ALA A 42 4.35 30.26 -5.59
C ALA A 42 5.01 30.59 -4.23
N ASN A 43 4.33 31.34 -3.36
CA ASN A 43 4.85 31.66 -2.03
C ASN A 43 4.87 30.43 -1.11
N ASN A 44 3.86 29.56 -1.18
CA ASN A 44 3.82 28.33 -0.37
C ASN A 44 4.90 27.31 -0.79
N THR A 45 5.17 27.16 -2.09
CA THR A 45 6.24 26.27 -2.59
C THR A 45 7.63 26.76 -2.20
N LEU A 46 7.88 28.07 -2.27
CA LEU A 46 9.11 28.70 -1.77
C LEU A 46 9.30 28.47 -0.27
N HIS A 47 8.25 28.64 0.52
CA HIS A 47 8.31 28.44 1.97
C HIS A 47 8.70 27.01 2.36
N VAL A 48 8.14 26.00 1.68
CA VAL A 48 8.47 24.60 1.96
C VAL A 48 9.88 24.23 1.51
N ASP A 49 10.40 24.80 0.42
CA ASP A 49 11.82 24.60 0.04
C ASP A 49 12.76 25.13 1.12
N GLU A 50 12.48 26.32 1.65
CA GLU A 50 13.27 26.93 2.71
C GLU A 50 13.24 26.08 3.99
N GLN A 51 12.07 25.57 4.38
CA GLN A 51 11.94 24.64 5.51
C GLN A 51 12.76 23.36 5.30
N LEU A 52 12.68 22.74 4.12
CA LEU A 52 13.47 21.54 3.80
C LEU A 52 14.97 21.82 3.86
N GLN A 53 15.42 22.92 3.25
CA GLN A 53 16.83 23.32 3.28
C GLN A 53 17.33 23.54 4.71
N GLU A 54 16.52 24.17 5.55
CA GLU A 54 16.85 24.41 6.96
C GLU A 54 16.95 23.10 7.75
N ILE A 55 16.01 22.18 7.57
CA ILE A 55 16.03 20.87 8.24
C ILE A 55 17.27 20.08 7.84
N PHE A 56 17.59 20.00 6.54
CA PHE A 56 18.74 19.23 6.07
C PHE A 56 20.09 19.85 6.43
N LYS A 57 20.17 21.16 6.69
CA LYS A 57 21.37 21.80 7.27
C LYS A 57 21.72 21.25 8.66
N PHE A 58 20.75 20.68 9.38
CA PHE A 58 20.97 20.16 10.73
C PHE A 58 21.36 18.68 10.79
N LYS A 59 21.40 17.96 9.66
CA LYS A 59 21.67 16.52 9.65
C LYS A 59 23.00 16.14 10.30
N ASP A 60 24.03 16.94 10.09
CA ASP A 60 25.40 16.67 10.58
C ASP A 60 25.82 17.61 11.73
N THR A 61 24.87 18.35 12.32
CA THR A 61 25.15 19.30 13.41
C THR A 61 24.79 18.72 14.77
N LYS A 62 25.46 19.20 15.83
CA LYS A 62 25.19 18.82 17.22
C LYS A 62 24.00 19.58 17.82
N ILE A 63 22.92 19.73 17.06
CA ILE A 63 21.70 20.43 17.51
C ILE A 63 20.80 19.43 18.24
N SER A 64 20.02 19.93 19.21
CA SER A 64 19.06 19.10 19.93
C SER A 64 18.03 18.48 18.98
N ASN A 65 17.78 17.17 19.13
CA ASN A 65 16.77 16.43 18.38
C ASN A 65 15.39 17.11 18.44
N TRP A 66 15.05 17.71 19.59
CA TRP A 66 13.77 18.41 19.78
C TRP A 66 13.56 19.58 18.79
N ILE A 67 14.62 20.33 18.47
CA ILE A 67 14.53 21.44 17.50
C ILE A 67 14.26 20.89 16.09
N ILE A 68 14.94 19.79 15.74
CA ILE A 68 14.80 19.14 14.44
C ILE A 68 13.41 18.52 14.31
N GLU A 69 12.92 17.86 15.36
CA GLU A 69 11.59 17.27 15.44
C GLU A 69 10.49 18.33 15.31
N ASN A 70 10.62 19.48 15.97
CA ASN A 70 9.66 20.59 15.81
C ASN A 70 9.60 21.12 14.38
N LYS A 71 10.75 21.24 13.70
CA LYS A 71 10.78 21.67 12.29
C LYS A 71 10.21 20.61 11.35
N ALA A 72 10.51 19.33 11.59
CA ALA A 72 9.91 18.23 10.86
C ALA A 72 8.39 18.18 11.06
N HIS A 73 7.91 18.46 12.27
CA HIS A 73 6.48 18.56 12.56
C HIS A 73 5.82 19.72 11.81
N ALA A 74 6.44 20.91 11.78
CA ALA A 74 5.96 22.04 11.00
C ALA A 74 5.87 21.72 9.50
N LEU A 75 6.89 21.03 8.96
CA LEU A 75 6.87 20.53 7.57
C LEU A 75 5.71 19.56 7.32
N CYS A 76 5.41 18.65 8.26
CA CYS A 76 4.29 17.72 8.12
C CYS A 76 2.93 18.44 8.08
N ILE A 77 2.76 19.49 8.90
CA ILE A 77 1.56 20.34 8.87
C ILE A 77 1.45 21.05 7.53
N SER A 78 2.52 21.74 7.09
CA SER A 78 2.53 22.46 5.81
C SER A 78 2.28 21.53 4.62
N TYR A 79 2.78 20.29 4.66
CA TYR A 79 2.50 19.27 3.64
C TYR A 79 1.02 18.86 3.63
N THR A 80 0.43 18.61 4.80
CA THR A 80 -0.96 18.15 4.93
C THR A 80 -1.96 19.22 4.50
N GLU A 81 -1.66 20.48 4.79
CA GLU A 81 -2.49 21.64 4.39
C GLU A 81 -2.30 22.04 2.92
N SER A 82 -1.30 21.47 2.24
CA SER A 82 -1.00 21.78 0.84
C SER A 82 -1.95 21.11 -0.14
N ASN A 83 -2.21 21.80 -1.26
CA ASN A 83 -2.94 21.25 -2.39
C ASN A 83 -2.17 20.08 -3.04
N LYS A 84 -2.83 19.34 -3.93
CA LYS A 84 -2.26 18.16 -4.58
C LYS A 84 -0.98 18.49 -5.35
N ASP A 85 -0.98 19.59 -6.13
CA ASP A 85 0.14 19.96 -6.99
C ASP A 85 1.38 20.35 -6.16
N ASN A 86 1.20 21.07 -5.06
CA ASN A 86 2.27 21.40 -4.11
C ASN A 86 2.82 20.13 -3.45
N ARG A 87 1.95 19.20 -3.03
CA ARG A 87 2.41 17.91 -2.46
C ARG A 87 3.24 17.12 -3.46
N GLN A 88 2.82 17.05 -4.73
CA GLN A 88 3.61 16.41 -5.79
C GLN A 88 4.94 17.12 -6.00
N TRP A 89 4.96 18.46 -6.02
CA TRP A 89 6.18 19.24 -6.13
C TRP A 89 7.17 18.98 -4.97
N ILE A 90 6.67 18.89 -3.74
CA ILE A 90 7.48 18.56 -2.55
C ILE A 90 8.09 17.16 -2.69
N LEU A 91 7.30 16.17 -3.11
CA LEU A 91 7.76 14.80 -3.33
C LEU A 91 8.84 14.72 -4.42
N CYS A 92 8.64 15.40 -5.55
CA CYS A 92 9.63 15.50 -6.62
C CYS A 92 10.92 16.20 -6.15
N THR A 93 10.79 17.23 -5.31
CA THR A 93 11.94 17.94 -4.73
C THR A 93 12.72 17.04 -3.79
N LEU A 94 12.04 16.26 -2.92
CA LEU A 94 12.66 15.24 -2.09
C LEU A 94 13.39 14.18 -2.93
N ALA A 95 12.72 13.64 -3.95
CA ALA A 95 13.26 12.59 -4.80
C ALA A 95 14.44 13.03 -5.67
N SER A 96 14.54 14.31 -6.05
CA SER A 96 15.59 14.82 -6.94
C SER A 96 16.74 15.48 -6.18
N ARG A 97 16.45 16.44 -5.28
CA ARG A 97 17.45 17.28 -4.62
C ARG A 97 18.11 16.58 -3.43
N TYR A 98 17.35 15.76 -2.72
CA TYR A 98 17.78 15.07 -1.49
C TYR A 98 18.03 13.57 -1.70
N ALA A 99 18.10 13.13 -2.96
CA ALA A 99 18.60 11.82 -3.34
C ALA A 99 20.13 11.73 -3.21
N VAL A 100 20.65 10.53 -3.50
CA VAL A 100 22.08 10.24 -3.41
C VAL A 100 22.87 11.01 -4.46
N GLN A 101 23.95 11.66 -4.03
CA GLN A 101 24.87 12.38 -4.91
C GLN A 101 25.87 11.41 -5.55
N HIS A 102 25.71 11.12 -6.85
CA HIS A 102 26.54 10.13 -7.56
C HIS A 102 28.03 10.48 -7.61
N ASN A 103 28.38 11.77 -7.56
CA ASN A 103 29.78 12.19 -7.53
C ASN A 103 30.50 11.70 -6.26
N ASP A 104 29.84 11.79 -5.12
CA ASP A 104 30.41 11.38 -3.82
C ASP A 104 30.56 9.86 -3.74
N ILE A 105 29.58 9.11 -4.28
CA ILE A 105 29.68 7.65 -4.42
C ILE A 105 30.92 7.27 -5.22
N CYS A 106 31.10 7.87 -6.40
CA CYS A 106 32.24 7.57 -7.27
C CYS A 106 33.58 7.86 -6.60
N GLN A 107 33.66 8.91 -5.77
CA GLN A 107 34.89 9.24 -5.03
C GLN A 107 35.20 8.19 -3.96
N VAL A 108 34.21 7.77 -3.17
CA VAL A 108 34.41 6.76 -2.11
C VAL A 108 34.62 5.37 -2.68
N ALA A 109 33.92 5.01 -3.75
CA ALA A 109 34.13 3.74 -4.45
C ALA A 109 35.55 3.63 -5.00
N LYS A 110 36.11 4.71 -5.57
CA LYS A 110 37.52 4.74 -5.99
C LYS A 110 38.47 4.51 -4.82
N LYS A 111 38.23 5.13 -3.67
CA LYS A 111 39.05 4.91 -2.46
C LYS A 111 39.00 3.45 -2.00
N LEU A 112 37.82 2.85 -2.00
CA LEU A 112 37.62 1.45 -1.63
C LEU A 112 38.38 0.51 -2.57
N VAL A 113 38.30 0.71 -3.90
CA VAL A 113 39.00 -0.11 -4.89
C VAL A 113 40.53 0.05 -4.81
N CYS A 114 41.02 1.24 -4.44
CA CYS A 114 42.45 1.50 -4.27
C CYS A 114 43.02 1.05 -2.92
N THR A 115 42.21 0.51 -2.01
CA THR A 115 42.67 0.04 -0.68
C THR A 115 43.29 -1.35 -0.81
N GLU A 116 44.46 -1.56 -0.22
CA GLU A 116 45.10 -2.88 -0.18
C GLU A 116 44.26 -3.88 0.64
N PRO A 117 44.10 -5.13 0.18
CA PRO A 117 43.24 -6.12 0.83
C PRO A 117 43.74 -6.56 2.22
N GLU A 118 45.02 -6.33 2.53
CA GLU A 118 45.60 -6.65 3.84
C GLU A 118 45.23 -5.64 4.94
N ASN A 119 44.72 -4.46 4.58
CA ASN A 119 44.32 -3.41 5.52
C ASN A 119 42.81 -3.44 5.82
N GLU A 120 42.37 -4.51 6.51
CA GLU A 120 40.96 -4.73 6.87
C GLU A 120 40.31 -3.53 7.56
N ARG A 121 41.07 -2.80 8.40
CA ARG A 121 40.56 -1.62 9.12
C ARG A 121 40.14 -0.51 8.16
N GLN A 122 40.97 -0.18 7.18
CA GLN A 122 40.63 0.86 6.19
C GLN A 122 39.50 0.41 5.27
N MET A 123 39.46 -0.88 4.91
CA MET A 123 38.40 -1.45 4.10
C MET A 123 37.01 -1.29 4.76
N ILE A 124 36.89 -1.68 6.04
CA ILE A 124 35.64 -1.52 6.81
C ILE A 124 35.22 -0.05 6.94
N VAL A 125 36.16 0.88 7.10
CA VAL A 125 35.86 2.33 7.14
C VAL A 125 35.30 2.82 5.81
N HIS A 126 35.89 2.41 4.69
CA HIS A 126 35.42 2.78 3.36
C HIS A 126 34.08 2.11 3.01
N GLU A 127 33.84 0.86 3.41
CA GLU A 127 32.54 0.19 3.27
C GLU A 127 31.44 0.93 4.04
N ARG A 128 31.70 1.32 5.29
CA ARG A 128 30.76 2.09 6.10
C ARG A 128 30.48 3.46 5.50
N ALA A 129 31.51 4.14 5.01
CA ALA A 129 31.36 5.42 4.32
C ALA A 129 30.51 5.27 3.05
N LEU A 130 30.75 4.22 2.27
CA LEU A 130 29.98 3.92 1.07
C LEU A 130 28.50 3.64 1.41
N LYS A 131 28.22 2.82 2.43
CA LYS A 131 26.86 2.57 2.92
C LYS A 131 26.14 3.86 3.31
N ASN A 132 26.82 4.75 4.04
CA ASN A 132 26.26 6.02 4.48
C ASN A 132 25.92 6.95 3.30
N ILE A 133 26.80 7.02 2.29
CA ILE A 133 26.59 7.86 1.11
C ILE A 133 25.50 7.28 0.20
N LEU A 134 25.42 5.95 0.06
CA LEU A 134 24.36 5.27 -0.69
C LEU A 134 22.97 5.44 -0.07
N THR A 135 22.88 5.88 1.18
CA THR A 135 21.60 6.14 1.84
C THR A 135 21.14 7.56 1.52
N PRO A 136 19.99 7.76 0.85
CA PRO A 136 19.51 9.09 0.48
C PRO A 136 19.21 9.96 1.71
N ALA A 137 19.30 11.29 1.57
CA ALA A 137 19.14 12.18 2.72
C ALA A 137 17.72 12.13 3.30
N TYR A 138 16.69 12.01 2.47
CA TYR A 138 15.30 11.88 2.91
C TYR A 138 15.04 10.64 3.79
N HIS A 139 15.88 9.60 3.76
CA HIS A 139 15.78 8.48 4.70
C HIS A 139 15.90 8.95 6.15
N TRP A 140 16.85 9.84 6.43
CA TRP A 140 17.04 10.42 7.77
C TRP A 140 15.83 11.28 8.18
N LEU A 141 15.27 12.05 7.24
CA LEU A 141 14.06 12.82 7.49
C LEU A 141 12.87 11.91 7.87
N PHE A 142 12.67 10.80 7.14
CA PHE A 142 11.62 9.85 7.46
C PHE A 142 11.82 9.19 8.83
N VAL A 143 13.06 8.88 9.22
CA VAL A 143 13.36 8.37 10.56
C VAL A 143 13.00 9.39 11.64
N ILE A 144 13.25 10.69 11.42
CA ILE A 144 12.84 11.74 12.37
C ILE A 144 11.33 11.87 12.42
N ILE A 145 10.66 11.91 11.26
CA ILE A 145 9.20 11.98 11.19
C ILE A 145 8.59 10.79 11.92
N GLY A 146 9.15 9.59 11.78
CA GLY A 146 8.67 8.39 12.49
C GLY A 146 8.73 8.48 14.01
N ARG A 147 9.53 9.39 14.59
CA ARG A 147 9.58 9.65 16.05
C ARG A 147 8.49 10.61 16.53
N LEU A 148 7.92 11.40 15.62
CA LEU A 148 6.87 12.36 15.95
C LEU A 148 5.58 11.63 16.35
N GLN A 149 4.78 12.32 17.17
CA GLN A 149 3.41 11.87 17.43
C GLN A 149 2.63 11.81 16.10
N HIS A 150 1.98 10.68 15.82
CA HIS A 150 1.28 10.40 14.55
C HIS A 150 2.18 10.40 13.30
N GLY A 151 3.50 10.46 13.44
CA GLY A 151 4.43 10.53 12.31
C GLY A 151 4.46 9.28 11.44
N VAL A 152 4.27 8.09 12.03
CA VAL A 152 4.14 6.84 11.26
C VAL A 152 2.90 6.87 10.35
N LYS A 153 1.76 7.37 10.85
CA LYS A 153 0.55 7.54 10.04
C LYS A 153 0.79 8.52 8.89
N PHE A 154 1.44 9.65 9.17
CA PHE A 154 1.83 10.60 8.15
C PHE A 154 2.69 9.95 7.05
N LEU A 155 3.66 9.11 7.41
CA LEU A 155 4.53 8.44 6.41
C LEU A 155 3.78 7.41 5.57
N VAL A 156 2.76 6.75 6.13
CA VAL A 156 1.85 5.88 5.37
C VAL A 156 1.02 6.70 4.38
N ASP A 157 0.51 7.86 4.79
CA ASP A 157 -0.24 8.77 3.90
C ASP A 157 0.66 9.37 2.83
N LEU A 158 1.87 9.80 3.20
CA LEU A 158 2.91 10.26 2.28
C LEU A 158 3.22 9.21 1.22
N ARG A 159 3.36 7.93 1.61
CA ARG A 159 3.58 6.84 0.65
C ARG A 159 2.36 6.63 -0.27
N THR A 160 1.15 6.86 0.23
CA THR A 160 -0.06 6.84 -0.62
C THR A 160 0.03 7.90 -1.72
N ASP A 161 0.43 9.12 -1.36
CA ASP A 161 0.62 10.21 -2.33
C ASP A 161 1.76 9.90 -3.32
N VAL A 162 2.85 9.25 -2.87
CA VAL A 162 3.94 8.77 -3.74
C VAL A 162 3.47 7.71 -4.73
N LEU A 163 2.68 6.72 -4.29
CA LEU A 163 2.12 5.69 -5.17
C LEU A 163 1.19 6.30 -6.22
N GLN A 164 0.39 7.28 -5.83
CA GLN A 164 -0.45 8.03 -6.76
C GLN A 164 0.40 8.80 -7.78
N LEU A 165 1.44 9.50 -7.33
CA LEU A 165 2.36 10.23 -8.21
C LEU A 165 3.02 9.31 -9.24
N ILE A 166 3.50 8.14 -8.83
CA ILE A 166 4.09 7.13 -9.74
C ILE A 166 3.09 6.69 -10.81
N SER A 167 1.81 6.54 -10.44
CA SER A 167 0.76 6.12 -11.38
C SER A 167 0.38 7.20 -12.40
N GLU A 168 0.57 8.48 -12.06
CA GLU A 168 0.21 9.63 -12.89
C GLU A 168 1.37 10.07 -13.81
N MET A 169 2.62 9.76 -13.45
CA MET A 169 3.82 10.13 -14.20
C MET A 169 3.93 9.39 -15.54
N LYS A 170 4.17 10.17 -16.61
CA LYS A 170 4.41 9.65 -17.97
C LYS A 170 5.89 9.54 -18.33
N ASP A 171 6.74 10.35 -17.71
CA ASP A 171 8.18 10.36 -17.98
C ASP A 171 8.87 9.22 -17.21
N PRO A 172 9.55 8.28 -17.91
CA PRO A 172 10.25 7.18 -17.27
C PRO A 172 11.40 7.62 -16.37
N ASP A 173 12.11 8.72 -16.68
CA ASP A 173 13.30 9.13 -15.92
C ASP A 173 12.93 9.73 -14.56
N GLU A 174 11.91 10.60 -14.52
CA GLU A 174 11.36 11.13 -13.26
C GLU A 174 10.77 10.00 -12.41
N SER A 175 10.09 9.04 -13.05
CA SER A 175 9.52 7.87 -12.38
C SER A 175 10.58 7.06 -11.62
N ILE A 176 11.78 6.88 -12.17
CA ILE A 176 12.87 6.15 -11.49
C ILE A 176 13.25 6.82 -10.15
N THR A 177 13.38 8.15 -10.13
CA THR A 177 13.77 8.86 -8.90
C THR A 177 12.70 8.76 -7.81
N VAL A 178 11.43 8.88 -8.17
CA VAL A 178 10.29 8.74 -7.25
C VAL A 178 10.11 7.28 -6.81
N GLN A 179 10.41 6.31 -7.67
CA GLN A 179 10.45 4.89 -7.28
C GLN A 179 11.51 4.62 -6.20
N GLN A 180 12.69 5.26 -6.27
CA GLN A 180 13.70 5.14 -5.20
C GLN A 180 13.21 5.72 -3.86
N LEU A 181 12.49 6.85 -3.90
CA LEU A 181 11.82 7.41 -2.73
C LEU A 181 10.80 6.41 -2.14
N ASN A 182 9.97 5.80 -3.01
CA ASN A 182 9.00 4.77 -2.61
C ASN A 182 9.68 3.54 -2.00
N HIS A 183 10.78 3.05 -2.58
CA HIS A 183 11.52 1.92 -2.01
C HIS A 183 12.04 2.23 -0.62
N THR A 184 12.63 3.42 -0.43
CA THR A 184 13.12 3.85 0.88
C THR A 184 12.01 3.93 1.92
N LEU A 185 10.84 4.46 1.56
CA LEU A 185 9.65 4.47 2.42
C LEU A 185 9.14 3.06 2.72
N ARG A 186 9.06 2.22 1.68
CA ARG A 186 8.61 0.82 1.80
C ARG A 186 9.50 0.04 2.76
N ASP A 187 10.82 0.18 2.68
CA ASP A 187 11.75 -0.55 3.52
C ASP A 187 11.64 -0.13 5.00
N LEU A 188 11.47 1.17 5.26
CA LEU A 188 11.20 1.68 6.61
C LEU A 188 9.88 1.16 7.16
N LEU A 189 8.81 1.25 6.37
CA LEU A 189 7.49 0.76 6.77
C LEU A 189 7.45 -0.76 6.93
N LEU A 190 8.20 -1.52 6.11
CA LEU A 190 8.31 -2.98 6.26
C LEU A 190 8.88 -3.35 7.62
N LEU A 191 9.89 -2.61 8.10
CA LEU A 191 10.47 -2.83 9.42
C LEU A 191 9.49 -2.45 10.54
N TRP A 192 8.85 -1.28 10.44
CA TRP A 192 7.93 -0.79 11.47
C TRP A 192 6.64 -1.60 11.56
N PHE A 193 6.10 -2.09 10.44
CA PHE A 193 4.89 -2.91 10.38
C PHE A 193 5.20 -4.41 10.40
N SER A 194 6.14 -4.82 11.26
CA SER A 194 6.37 -6.22 11.54
C SER A 194 5.19 -6.81 12.32
N VAL A 195 4.87 -8.08 12.06
CA VAL A 195 3.73 -8.79 12.68
C VAL A 195 3.71 -8.68 14.20
N GLY A 196 4.88 -8.74 14.85
CA GLY A 196 4.99 -8.67 16.31
C GLY A 196 4.54 -7.34 16.94
N PHE A 197 4.34 -6.29 16.14
CA PHE A 197 3.80 -5.00 16.62
C PHE A 197 2.31 -4.84 16.32
N LEU A 198 1.66 -5.81 15.68
CA LEU A 198 0.24 -5.74 15.40
C LEU A 198 -0.55 -6.35 16.56
N HIS A 199 -1.64 -5.68 16.92
CA HIS A 199 -2.58 -6.17 17.91
C HIS A 199 -3.91 -6.50 17.24
N MET A 200 -4.29 -7.77 17.35
CA MET A 200 -5.60 -8.25 16.97
C MET A 200 -6.62 -7.83 18.03
N GLU A 201 -7.73 -7.24 17.59
CA GLU A 201 -8.87 -6.89 18.43
C GLU A 201 -10.16 -7.42 17.80
N ARG A 202 -11.04 -8.02 18.61
CA ARG A 202 -12.37 -8.44 18.18
C ARG A 202 -13.32 -7.25 18.24
N ILE A 203 -13.98 -6.95 17.12
CA ILE A 203 -14.99 -5.90 17.01
C ILE A 203 -16.38 -6.50 17.17
N THR A 204 -17.18 -5.87 18.03
CA THR A 204 -18.57 -6.23 18.31
C THR A 204 -19.45 -4.98 18.21
N TRP A 205 -20.76 -5.15 18.41
CA TRP A 205 -21.68 -4.01 18.46
C TRP A 205 -21.45 -3.07 19.66
N GLU A 206 -20.73 -3.53 20.68
CA GLU A 206 -20.39 -2.75 21.87
C GLU A 206 -19.11 -1.94 21.70
N SER A 207 -18.34 -2.21 20.63
CA SER A 207 -17.14 -1.44 20.29
C SER A 207 -17.48 0.02 20.00
N SER A 208 -16.48 0.90 20.12
CA SER A 208 -16.70 2.33 19.96
C SER A 208 -17.17 2.70 18.56
N CYS A 209 -18.08 3.68 18.49
CA CYS A 209 -18.75 4.08 17.25
C CYS A 209 -17.76 4.55 16.17
N ASP A 210 -16.66 5.20 16.56
CA ASP A 210 -15.62 5.66 15.63
C ASP A 210 -14.90 4.49 14.93
N ILE A 211 -14.63 3.39 15.64
CA ILE A 211 -14.02 2.18 15.05
C ILE A 211 -15.02 1.49 14.13
N LEU A 212 -16.29 1.38 14.55
CA LEU A 212 -17.36 0.82 13.73
C LEU A 212 -17.57 1.62 12.44
N GLN A 213 -17.51 2.94 12.51
CA GLN A 213 -17.57 3.83 11.35
C GLN A 213 -16.39 3.56 10.41
N LYS A 214 -15.15 3.51 10.92
CA LYS A 214 -13.97 3.20 10.11
C LYS A 214 -14.06 1.82 9.44
N VAL A 215 -14.51 0.79 10.18
CA VAL A 215 -14.73 -0.55 9.62
C VAL A 215 -15.76 -0.51 8.49
N SER A 216 -16.83 0.27 8.63
CA SER A 216 -17.83 0.47 7.57
C SER A 216 -17.24 1.19 6.36
N ASP A 217 -16.49 2.27 6.57
CA ASP A 217 -15.94 3.12 5.52
C ASP A 217 -14.82 2.41 4.73
N TYR A 218 -14.06 1.53 5.38
CA TYR A 218 -12.96 0.79 4.75
C TYR A 218 -13.37 -0.52 4.09
N GLU A 219 -14.64 -0.94 4.16
CA GLU A 219 -15.10 -2.18 3.52
C GLU A 219 -15.16 -2.01 1.99
N ALA A 220 -14.14 -2.52 1.31
CA ALA A 220 -13.96 -2.39 -0.15
C ALA A 220 -14.49 -3.58 -0.97
N ILE A 221 -14.69 -4.76 -0.37
CA ILE A 221 -15.10 -5.97 -1.08
C ILE A 221 -16.63 -6.05 -1.15
N HIS A 222 -17.29 -5.79 -0.02
CA HIS A 222 -18.74 -5.85 0.11
C HIS A 222 -19.28 -4.62 0.84
N PRO A 223 -19.40 -3.46 0.16
CA PRO A 223 -19.79 -2.19 0.78
C PRO A 223 -21.03 -2.34 1.67
N MET A 224 -20.96 -1.75 2.86
CA MET A 224 -22.05 -1.79 3.84
C MET A 224 -23.26 -1.02 3.32
N ARG A 225 -24.46 -1.61 3.41
CA ARG A 225 -25.68 -0.93 2.93
C ARG A 225 -26.20 0.11 3.92
N ASN A 226 -26.16 -0.22 5.21
CA ASN A 226 -26.69 0.61 6.30
C ASN A 226 -26.15 0.10 7.66
N TRP A 227 -26.49 0.82 8.73
CA TRP A 227 -26.06 0.48 10.10
C TRP A 227 -26.60 -0.86 10.60
N LEU A 228 -27.77 -1.29 10.12
CA LEU A 228 -28.30 -2.62 10.43
C LEU A 228 -27.47 -3.73 9.79
N ASP A 229 -26.92 -3.49 8.59
CA ASP A 229 -26.01 -4.42 7.94
C ASP A 229 -24.72 -4.58 8.75
N LEU A 230 -24.14 -3.47 9.20
CA LEU A 230 -22.98 -3.50 10.09
C LEU A 230 -23.28 -4.28 11.38
N LYS A 231 -24.42 -4.00 12.02
CA LYS A 231 -24.86 -4.73 13.23
C LYS A 231 -24.92 -6.23 13.03
N ARG A 232 -25.40 -6.69 11.87
CA ARG A 232 -25.43 -8.12 11.53
C ARG A 232 -24.02 -8.68 11.35
N ARG A 233 -23.13 -7.97 10.65
CA ARG A 233 -21.75 -8.42 10.36
C ARG A 233 -20.81 -8.44 11.58
N VAL A 234 -21.15 -7.71 12.64
CA VAL A 234 -20.46 -7.77 13.93
C VAL A 234 -21.33 -8.46 15.01
N GLY A 235 -22.40 -9.14 14.60
CA GLY A 235 -23.37 -9.79 15.49
C GLY A 235 -23.17 -11.31 15.61
N PRO A 236 -24.18 -12.06 16.06
CA PRO A 236 -24.09 -13.50 16.23
C PRO A 236 -23.80 -14.22 14.90
N TYR A 237 -23.11 -15.36 14.96
CA TYR A 237 -22.63 -16.14 13.80
C TYR A 237 -21.72 -15.35 12.84
N ARG A 238 -21.26 -14.19 13.26
CA ARG A 238 -20.28 -13.37 12.58
C ARG A 238 -19.18 -12.97 13.57
N ARG A 239 -17.97 -12.85 13.07
CA ARG A 239 -16.84 -12.31 13.83
C ARG A 239 -16.14 -11.29 12.96
N CYS A 240 -15.82 -10.14 13.54
CA CYS A 240 -15.04 -9.11 12.89
C CYS A 240 -13.79 -8.92 13.73
N TYR A 241 -12.62 -9.01 13.10
CA TYR A 241 -11.34 -8.75 13.75
C TYR A 241 -10.67 -7.59 13.02
N ILE A 242 -10.02 -6.73 13.79
CA ILE A 242 -9.14 -5.71 13.25
C ILE A 242 -7.73 -5.93 13.76
N PHE A 243 -6.76 -5.47 12.98
CA PHE A 243 -5.37 -5.37 13.42
C PHE A 243 -4.99 -3.90 13.54
N THR A 244 -4.51 -3.51 14.71
CA THR A 244 -4.05 -2.14 14.99
C THR A 244 -2.55 -2.14 15.26
N HIS A 245 -1.91 -0.98 15.14
CA HIS A 245 -0.50 -0.81 15.46
C HIS A 245 -0.35 0.26 16.55
N PRO A 246 0.54 0.11 17.55
CA PRO A 246 0.71 1.07 18.65
C PRO A 246 0.98 2.51 18.19
N SER A 247 1.73 2.70 17.10
CA SER A 247 2.01 4.02 16.52
C SER A 247 0.86 4.60 15.68
N MET A 248 -0.19 3.83 15.43
CA MET A 248 -1.43 4.28 14.75
C MET A 248 -2.64 3.78 15.56
N PRO A 249 -2.81 4.26 16.81
CA PRO A 249 -3.88 3.80 17.67
C PRO A 249 -5.24 4.16 17.05
N ARG A 250 -6.22 3.29 17.25
CA ARG A 250 -7.59 3.43 16.71
C ARG A 250 -7.66 3.51 15.17
N GLU A 251 -6.60 3.13 14.47
CA GLU A 251 -6.57 3.00 13.02
C GLU A 251 -6.48 1.52 12.66
N PRO A 252 -7.57 0.89 12.19
CA PRO A 252 -7.54 -0.50 11.78
C PRO A 252 -6.70 -0.60 10.50
N ILE A 253 -5.64 -1.41 10.50
CA ILE A 253 -4.76 -1.64 9.35
C ILE A 253 -5.33 -2.73 8.45
N VAL A 254 -5.80 -3.79 9.08
CA VAL A 254 -6.51 -4.90 8.42
C VAL A 254 -7.86 -5.08 9.10
N VAL A 255 -8.91 -5.22 8.30
CA VAL A 255 -10.24 -5.61 8.76
C VAL A 255 -10.55 -6.98 8.17
N LEU A 256 -10.96 -7.91 9.01
CA LEU A 256 -11.24 -9.29 8.64
C LEU A 256 -12.62 -9.69 9.15
N HIS A 257 -13.54 -9.92 8.22
CA HIS A 257 -14.86 -10.45 8.51
C HIS A 257 -14.91 -11.97 8.29
N THR A 258 -15.41 -12.66 9.31
CA THR A 258 -15.60 -14.10 9.32
C THR A 258 -17.07 -14.45 9.54
N ALA A 259 -17.57 -15.39 8.76
CA ALA A 259 -18.86 -16.01 8.98
C ALA A 259 -18.70 -17.41 9.58
N LEU A 260 -19.48 -17.69 10.63
CA LEU A 260 -19.56 -19.00 11.24
C LEU A 260 -20.68 -19.78 10.56
N CYS A 261 -20.36 -20.95 10.02
CA CYS A 261 -21.26 -21.72 9.16
C CYS A 261 -21.28 -23.22 9.55
N ASP A 262 -22.31 -23.91 9.08
CA ASP A 262 -22.48 -25.35 9.17
C ASP A 262 -21.67 -26.11 8.10
N VAL A 263 -21.41 -25.46 6.95
CA VAL A 263 -20.66 -25.97 5.79
C VAL A 263 -19.90 -24.83 5.10
N ILE A 264 -18.93 -25.16 4.25
CA ILE A 264 -18.29 -24.17 3.36
C ILE A 264 -19.30 -23.72 2.28
N PRO A 265 -19.66 -22.43 2.21
CA PRO A 265 -20.58 -21.91 1.20
C PRO A 265 -19.88 -21.72 -0.14
N ASP A 266 -20.63 -21.89 -1.22
CA ASP A 266 -20.20 -21.65 -2.61
C ASP A 266 -20.47 -20.21 -3.09
N SER A 267 -21.20 -19.43 -2.29
CA SER A 267 -21.68 -18.09 -2.66
C SER A 267 -21.86 -17.19 -1.43
N VAL A 268 -21.84 -15.87 -1.65
CA VAL A 268 -22.10 -14.88 -0.59
C VAL A 268 -23.52 -15.03 -0.02
N LYS A 269 -24.49 -15.40 -0.85
CA LYS A 269 -25.86 -15.70 -0.40
C LYS A 269 -25.89 -16.92 0.54
N GLY A 270 -25.07 -17.94 0.25
CA GLY A 270 -24.91 -19.11 1.11
C GLY A 270 -24.43 -18.77 2.54
N ILE A 271 -23.67 -17.66 2.70
CA ILE A 271 -23.26 -17.12 4.01
C ILE A 271 -24.46 -16.53 4.76
N GLU A 272 -25.31 -15.76 4.08
CA GLU A 272 -26.53 -15.20 4.68
C GLU A 272 -27.51 -16.30 5.09
N GLU A 273 -27.66 -17.33 4.25
CA GLU A 273 -28.53 -18.47 4.50
C GLU A 273 -28.00 -19.40 5.60
N ALA A 274 -26.69 -19.38 5.90
CA ALA A 274 -26.08 -20.22 6.93
C ALA A 274 -26.66 -19.96 8.32
N GLU A 275 -26.90 -18.70 8.64
CA GLU A 275 -27.54 -18.32 9.90
C GLU A 275 -28.95 -18.93 10.00
N THR A 276 -29.71 -18.88 8.90
CA THR A 276 -31.06 -19.48 8.84
C THR A 276 -31.02 -21.00 8.97
N ARG A 277 -30.01 -21.67 8.40
CA ARG A 277 -29.84 -23.13 8.54
C ARG A 277 -29.49 -23.56 9.97
N ILE A 278 -28.70 -22.76 10.67
CA ILE A 278 -28.29 -23.04 12.05
C ILE A 278 -29.46 -22.82 13.03
N LEU A 279 -30.18 -21.71 12.86
CA LEU A 279 -31.25 -21.28 13.76
C LEU A 279 -32.62 -21.89 13.47
N GLY A 280 -32.87 -22.31 12.23
CA GLY A 280 -34.20 -22.73 11.78
C GLY A 280 -35.19 -21.55 11.66
N SER A 281 -36.48 -21.85 11.52
CA SER A 281 -37.54 -20.85 11.29
C SER A 281 -37.85 -19.92 12.48
N ALA A 282 -37.21 -20.11 13.63
CA ALA A 282 -37.46 -19.31 14.82
C ALA A 282 -36.68 -17.99 14.77
N LYS A 283 -37.35 -16.90 14.38
CA LYS A 283 -36.85 -15.53 14.56
C LYS A 283 -36.86 -15.14 16.04
N LYS A 284 -35.96 -15.72 16.83
CA LYS A 284 -35.66 -15.21 18.18
C LYS A 284 -34.50 -14.23 18.06
N TYR A 285 -34.56 -13.11 18.78
CA TYR A 285 -33.40 -12.23 18.92
C TYR A 285 -32.35 -13.01 19.71
N ILE A 286 -31.20 -13.27 19.09
CA ILE A 286 -30.14 -14.12 19.65
C ILE A 286 -28.94 -13.25 19.98
N THR A 287 -28.39 -13.47 21.17
CA THR A 287 -27.14 -12.84 21.63
C THR A 287 -25.96 -13.79 21.39
N PHE A 288 -24.73 -13.28 21.51
CA PHE A 288 -23.51 -14.11 21.40
C PHE A 288 -23.48 -15.29 22.39
N LEU A 289 -24.15 -15.16 23.54
CA LEU A 289 -24.21 -16.18 24.58
C LEU A 289 -25.13 -17.35 24.22
N GLU A 290 -26.01 -17.16 23.24
CA GLU A 290 -27.02 -18.13 22.82
C GLU A 290 -26.65 -18.81 21.48
N GLU A 291 -25.42 -18.63 21.00
CA GLU A 291 -24.93 -19.31 19.80
C GLU A 291 -24.79 -20.82 20.03
N ASP A 292 -25.38 -21.61 19.14
CA ASP A 292 -25.28 -23.07 19.20
C ASP A 292 -23.93 -23.53 18.65
N LYS A 293 -22.94 -23.59 19.55
CA LYS A 293 -21.56 -24.01 19.24
C LYS A 293 -21.48 -25.39 18.59
N SER A 294 -22.45 -26.28 18.80
CA SER A 294 -22.43 -27.64 18.24
C SER A 294 -22.70 -27.67 16.74
N LYS A 295 -23.41 -26.67 16.22
CA LYS A 295 -23.78 -26.57 14.79
C LYS A 295 -22.75 -25.82 13.95
N ILE A 296 -21.84 -25.09 14.59
CA ILE A 296 -20.79 -24.33 13.92
C ILE A 296 -19.64 -25.30 13.59
N LYS A 297 -19.46 -25.58 12.30
CA LYS A 297 -18.46 -26.56 11.81
C LYS A 297 -17.43 -25.94 10.88
N ALA A 298 -17.73 -24.77 10.31
CA ALA A 298 -16.89 -24.05 9.38
C ALA A 298 -16.76 -22.57 9.76
N ALA A 299 -15.60 -21.98 9.52
CA ALA A 299 -15.37 -20.53 9.59
C ALA A 299 -14.87 -20.02 8.24
N ILE A 300 -15.55 -18.99 7.73
CA ILE A 300 -15.42 -18.50 6.36
C ILE A 300 -14.96 -17.04 6.36
N PHE A 301 -13.72 -16.82 5.91
CA PHE A 301 -13.13 -15.48 5.74
C PHE A 301 -13.62 -14.87 4.42
N TYR A 302 -14.70 -14.10 4.48
CA TYR A 302 -15.38 -13.60 3.27
C TYR A 302 -14.98 -12.16 2.90
N SER A 303 -14.39 -11.41 3.84
CA SER A 303 -13.82 -10.09 3.55
C SER A 303 -12.52 -9.91 4.34
N ILE A 304 -11.43 -9.62 3.63
CA ILE A 304 -10.12 -9.29 4.21
C ILE A 304 -9.65 -8.04 3.48
N VAL A 305 -9.59 -6.92 4.18
CA VAL A 305 -9.27 -5.62 3.58
C VAL A 305 -8.10 -4.98 4.30
N SER A 306 -7.07 -4.59 3.55
CA SER A 306 -6.04 -3.66 4.00
C SER A 306 -6.57 -2.24 3.81
N THR A 307 -6.76 -1.50 4.89
CA THR A 307 -7.40 -0.18 4.88
C THR A 307 -6.45 0.91 4.37
N GLN A 308 -5.15 0.75 4.66
CA GLN A 308 -4.13 1.74 4.34
C GLN A 308 -3.48 1.45 2.98
N LYS A 309 -3.76 2.31 2.00
CA LYS A 309 -3.15 2.21 0.65
C LYS A 309 -1.62 2.33 0.69
N GLY A 310 -1.10 3.19 1.58
CA GLY A 310 0.33 3.37 1.79
C GLY A 310 1.05 2.13 2.31
N LEU A 311 0.34 1.09 2.77
CA LEU A 311 0.93 -0.20 3.15
C LEU A 311 0.85 -1.24 2.03
N GLN A 312 0.40 -0.88 0.83
CA GLN A 312 0.36 -1.78 -0.32
C GLN A 312 1.75 -2.41 -0.59
N GLY A 313 1.79 -3.73 -0.75
CA GLY A 313 3.02 -4.49 -1.00
C GLY A 313 3.91 -4.71 0.23
N ILE A 314 3.39 -4.43 1.44
CA ILE A 314 3.97 -4.85 2.71
C ILE A 314 3.23 -6.12 3.14
N GLU A 315 3.95 -7.22 3.31
CA GLU A 315 3.36 -8.52 3.64
C GLU A 315 2.96 -8.57 5.11
N LEU A 316 1.68 -8.31 5.38
CA LEU A 316 1.10 -8.47 6.71
C LEU A 316 0.41 -9.84 6.84
N GLY A 317 -0.12 -10.41 5.76
CA GLY A 317 -1.24 -11.36 5.78
C GLY A 317 -1.00 -12.81 6.23
N ASN A 318 0.21 -13.38 6.11
CA ASN A 318 0.40 -14.81 6.37
C ASN A 318 0.23 -15.21 7.84
N TYR A 319 0.51 -14.29 8.76
CA TYR A 319 0.39 -14.52 10.20
C TYR A 319 -0.98 -14.09 10.74
N LEU A 320 -1.56 -13.01 10.21
CA LEU A 320 -2.84 -12.46 10.69
C LEU A 320 -3.97 -13.48 10.61
N ILE A 321 -4.07 -14.21 9.50
CA ILE A 321 -5.11 -15.23 9.35
C ILE A 321 -4.89 -16.36 10.36
N LYS A 322 -3.64 -16.74 10.65
CA LYS A 322 -3.33 -17.80 11.62
C LYS A 322 -3.72 -17.40 13.05
N GLU A 323 -3.51 -16.14 13.42
CA GLU A 323 -3.93 -15.62 14.73
C GLU A 323 -5.46 -15.66 14.87
N VAL A 324 -6.19 -15.18 13.86
CA VAL A 324 -7.66 -15.25 13.87
C VAL A 324 -8.15 -16.70 13.88
N VAL A 325 -7.53 -17.59 13.11
CA VAL A 325 -7.83 -19.03 13.12
C VAL A 325 -7.65 -19.61 14.52
N SER A 326 -6.56 -19.26 15.20
CA SER A 326 -6.29 -19.72 16.57
C SER A 326 -7.37 -19.26 17.55
N GLU A 327 -7.75 -17.98 17.47
CA GLU A 327 -8.80 -17.39 18.30
C GLU A 327 -10.16 -18.08 18.08
N ILE A 328 -10.56 -18.22 16.81
CA ILE A 328 -11.82 -18.87 16.44
C ILE A 328 -11.86 -20.33 16.85
N THR A 329 -10.76 -21.07 16.65
CA THR A 329 -10.68 -22.49 17.01
C THR A 329 -10.70 -22.69 18.53
N THR A 330 -10.17 -21.73 19.28
CA THR A 330 -10.24 -21.71 20.75
C THR A 330 -11.68 -21.41 21.23
N GLU A 331 -12.36 -20.45 20.59
CA GLU A 331 -13.76 -20.11 20.92
C GLU A 331 -14.75 -21.23 20.53
N PHE A 332 -14.48 -21.92 19.41
CA PHE A 332 -15.31 -22.97 18.81
C PHE A 332 -14.50 -24.22 18.42
N PRO A 333 -14.24 -25.13 19.37
CA PRO A 333 -13.45 -26.35 19.12
C PRO A 333 -14.07 -27.34 18.12
N ALA A 334 -15.37 -27.19 17.81
CA ALA A 334 -16.08 -28.04 16.84
C ALA A 334 -15.80 -27.68 15.37
N ILE A 335 -15.17 -26.53 15.10
CA ILE A 335 -14.82 -26.10 13.75
C ILE A 335 -13.75 -27.03 13.18
N ARG A 336 -14.03 -27.63 12.03
CA ARG A 336 -13.11 -28.50 11.28
C ARG A 336 -12.70 -27.92 9.93
N GLN A 337 -13.44 -26.92 9.45
CA GLN A 337 -13.28 -26.36 8.12
C GLN A 337 -12.98 -24.86 8.23
N LEU A 338 -11.87 -24.44 7.63
CA LEU A 338 -11.46 -23.04 7.56
C LEU A 338 -11.23 -22.73 6.09
N SER A 339 -11.96 -21.75 5.56
CA SER A 339 -11.86 -21.37 4.16
C SER A 339 -12.00 -19.87 4.01
N SER A 340 -11.45 -19.31 2.93
CA SER A 340 -11.87 -17.98 2.49
C SER A 340 -12.92 -18.10 1.38
N LEU A 341 -13.72 -17.05 1.23
CA LEU A 341 -14.54 -16.81 0.05
C LEU A 341 -14.08 -15.47 -0.54
N SER A 342 -12.97 -15.51 -1.29
CA SER A 342 -12.26 -14.31 -1.73
C SER A 342 -12.59 -13.93 -3.18
N PRO A 343 -12.66 -12.63 -3.51
CA PRO A 343 -12.75 -12.19 -4.89
C PRO A 343 -11.44 -12.42 -5.64
N ILE A 344 -11.50 -12.52 -6.98
CA ILE A 344 -10.32 -12.54 -7.86
C ILE A 344 -10.30 -11.21 -8.64
N PRO A 345 -9.79 -10.12 -8.04
CA PRO A 345 -9.77 -8.82 -8.71
C PRO A 345 -8.93 -8.88 -9.98
N ASN A 346 -9.29 -8.06 -10.99
CA ASN A 346 -8.61 -7.98 -12.29
C ASN A 346 -8.58 -9.25 -13.14
N PHE A 347 -9.18 -10.37 -12.68
CA PHE A 347 -9.26 -11.61 -13.47
C PHE A 347 -9.88 -11.37 -14.86
N LYS A 348 -10.95 -10.58 -14.90
CA LYS A 348 -11.59 -10.17 -16.17
C LYS A 348 -10.56 -9.53 -17.09
N THR A 349 -9.92 -8.44 -16.66
CA THR A 349 -8.95 -7.69 -17.49
C THR A 349 -7.82 -8.59 -17.98
N TRP A 350 -7.21 -9.36 -17.07
CA TRP A 350 -6.16 -10.33 -17.41
C TRP A 350 -6.61 -11.35 -18.46
N LEU A 351 -7.80 -11.92 -18.28
CA LEU A 351 -8.37 -12.90 -19.21
C LEU A 351 -8.57 -12.28 -20.59
N PHE A 352 -9.14 -11.07 -20.65
CA PHE A 352 -9.37 -10.37 -21.91
C PHE A 352 -8.05 -10.01 -22.63
N ASP A 353 -7.02 -9.60 -21.91
CA ASP A 353 -5.72 -9.28 -22.52
C ASP A 353 -5.03 -10.51 -23.09
N LYS A 354 -5.08 -11.65 -22.37
CA LYS A 354 -4.57 -12.92 -22.87
C LYS A 354 -5.37 -13.44 -24.06
N LEU A 355 -6.70 -13.33 -24.03
CA LEU A 355 -7.56 -13.75 -25.13
C LEU A 355 -7.38 -12.89 -26.38
N LYS A 356 -7.22 -11.56 -26.26
CA LYS A 356 -6.96 -10.69 -27.43
C LYS A 356 -5.70 -11.10 -28.19
N GLN A 357 -4.65 -11.50 -27.46
CA GLN A 357 -3.38 -11.90 -28.07
C GLN A 357 -3.49 -13.26 -28.79
N ALA A 358 -4.33 -14.17 -28.33
CA ALA A 358 -4.33 -15.57 -28.79
C ALA A 358 -5.59 -15.99 -29.58
N ASN A 359 -6.71 -15.27 -29.48
CA ASN A 359 -7.99 -15.80 -29.90
C ASN A 359 -8.40 -15.35 -31.30
N PHE A 360 -8.58 -16.33 -32.20
CA PHE A 360 -9.03 -16.14 -33.57
C PHE A 360 -10.33 -15.33 -33.66
N HIS A 361 -11.33 -15.60 -32.83
CA HIS A 361 -12.64 -14.93 -32.94
C HIS A 361 -12.54 -13.43 -32.67
N LEU A 362 -11.76 -13.03 -31.65
CA LEU A 362 -11.55 -11.61 -31.30
C LEU A 362 -10.78 -10.87 -32.41
N ARG A 363 -9.82 -11.53 -33.06
CA ARG A 363 -9.08 -10.96 -34.20
C ARG A 363 -9.97 -10.75 -35.43
N ASN A 364 -11.02 -11.57 -35.59
CA ASN A 364 -11.99 -11.45 -36.67
C ASN A 364 -13.20 -10.56 -36.31
N GLY A 365 -13.06 -9.67 -35.33
CA GLY A 365 -14.09 -8.69 -34.98
C GLY A 365 -15.24 -9.23 -34.13
N ALA A 366 -15.18 -10.48 -33.65
CA ALA A 366 -16.18 -10.97 -32.71
C ALA A 366 -15.98 -10.35 -31.32
N VAL A 367 -17.08 -10.19 -30.59
CA VAL A 367 -17.09 -9.79 -29.19
C VAL A 367 -17.30 -11.03 -28.32
N MET A 368 -16.51 -11.16 -27.25
CA MET A 368 -16.75 -12.18 -26.23
C MET A 368 -18.05 -11.87 -25.49
N TRP A 369 -19.10 -12.64 -25.77
CA TRP A 369 -20.46 -12.35 -25.34
C TRP A 369 -20.79 -12.93 -23.96
N ARG A 370 -20.43 -14.20 -23.72
CA ARG A 370 -20.79 -14.90 -22.48
C ARG A 370 -19.77 -15.99 -22.14
N ILE A 371 -19.47 -16.12 -20.86
CA ILE A 371 -18.75 -17.27 -20.27
C ILE A 371 -19.80 -18.21 -19.68
N ASN A 372 -19.72 -19.48 -20.04
CA ASN A 372 -20.65 -20.52 -19.59
C ASN A 372 -19.87 -21.49 -18.68
N TRP A 373 -20.22 -21.50 -17.39
CA TRP A 373 -19.72 -22.47 -16.43
C TRP A 373 -20.32 -23.85 -16.70
N MET A 374 -19.50 -24.92 -16.64
CA MET A 374 -19.91 -26.31 -16.86
C MET A 374 -20.70 -26.54 -18.17
N ALA A 375 -20.29 -25.86 -19.25
CA ALA A 375 -20.88 -26.04 -20.58
C ALA A 375 -20.36 -27.29 -21.30
N ASP A 376 -19.12 -27.71 -21.03
CA ASP A 376 -18.57 -28.99 -21.50
C ASP A 376 -18.17 -29.86 -20.31
N PRO A 377 -19.09 -30.69 -19.77
CA PRO A 377 -18.81 -31.58 -18.65
C PRO A 377 -18.03 -32.84 -19.06
N SER A 378 -17.61 -32.98 -20.33
CA SER A 378 -16.81 -34.13 -20.74
C SER A 378 -15.46 -34.16 -19.99
N PRO A 379 -14.85 -35.34 -19.79
CA PRO A 379 -13.53 -35.43 -19.16
C PRO A 379 -12.48 -34.54 -19.83
N ARG A 380 -12.57 -34.36 -21.15
CA ARG A 380 -11.71 -33.47 -21.92
C ARG A 380 -11.98 -32.00 -21.64
N GLY A 381 -13.25 -31.58 -21.62
CA GLY A 381 -13.65 -30.20 -21.30
C GLY A 381 -13.22 -29.79 -19.89
N VAL A 382 -13.42 -30.69 -18.92
CA VAL A 382 -12.98 -30.50 -17.54
C VAL A 382 -11.45 -30.42 -17.45
N ALA A 383 -10.72 -31.32 -18.10
CA ALA A 383 -9.25 -31.31 -18.06
C ALA A 383 -8.64 -30.07 -18.73
N ASN A 384 -9.24 -29.55 -19.81
CA ASN A 384 -8.67 -28.45 -20.59
C ASN A 384 -9.06 -27.06 -20.08
N SER A 385 -10.30 -26.87 -19.62
CA SER A 385 -10.83 -25.55 -19.26
C SER A 385 -11.78 -25.57 -18.07
N CYS A 386 -11.72 -26.61 -17.23
CA CYS A 386 -12.65 -26.80 -16.11
C CYS A 386 -14.13 -26.78 -16.56
N GLY A 387 -14.41 -27.26 -17.78
CA GLY A 387 -15.75 -27.28 -18.38
C GLY A 387 -16.28 -25.91 -18.79
N ILE A 388 -15.46 -24.85 -18.73
CA ILE A 388 -15.83 -23.51 -19.16
C ILE A 388 -15.80 -23.41 -20.68
N MET A 389 -16.88 -22.88 -21.27
CA MET A 389 -16.93 -22.48 -22.68
C MET A 389 -17.32 -21.02 -22.84
N VAL A 390 -17.02 -20.44 -24.00
CA VAL A 390 -17.28 -19.02 -24.30
C VAL A 390 -18.09 -18.89 -25.58
N ASN A 391 -19.13 -18.06 -25.56
CA ASN A 391 -19.79 -17.62 -26.79
C ASN A 391 -19.12 -16.35 -27.32
N TYR A 392 -18.66 -16.39 -28.56
CA TYR A 392 -18.24 -15.21 -29.33
C TYR A 392 -19.37 -14.80 -30.26
N ARG A 393 -19.77 -13.53 -30.19
CA ARG A 393 -20.83 -12.96 -31.02
C ARG A 393 -20.20 -12.04 -32.07
N TYR A 394 -20.49 -12.32 -33.33
CA TYR A 394 -20.16 -11.42 -34.44
C TYR A 394 -21.30 -10.40 -34.57
N ILE A 395 -20.94 -9.13 -34.67
CA ILE A 395 -21.87 -8.00 -34.80
C ILE A 395 -21.83 -7.51 -36.24
#